data_AF-A0A961NJQ0-F1
#
_entry.id   AF-A0A961NJQ0-F1
#
_cell.length_a   1.000
_cell.length_b   1.000
_cell.length_c   1.000
_cell.angle_alpha   90.00
_cell.angle_beta   90.00
_cell.angle_gamma   90.00
#
_symmetry.space_group_name_H-M   'P 1'
#
loop_
_entity.id
_entity.type
_entity.pdbx_description
1 polymer ?
#
loop_
_entity_poly.entity_id
_entity_poly.type
_entity_poly.pdbx_seq_one_letter_code
_entity_poly.pdbx_strand_id
1 'polypeptide(L)'
;MHAALEPKYRSGASGTHVVLVFDTDTVNAFATPYGIDQIVLFLNNPRSGEFARFDAWVELLFTHEYVHVLSLRHWGADQPTLTFLRILLGFPPNLWSPPGMIEGTPVWEESKSGNGRMEDPLTNMIVRTAVLEDAYPSLAEIMNGSHRWPGYAMPYLYGGRIVGYLAGVYDADAVYDYWMSDSVPFNPNGRLPLNAPLAKLYGEKRERDELEFNQQAEQLRRKGLTAFDRLTRDGYVKRFLYLNDEGDLLYFGSPANYTPGLFRWDAEEAEAVHIRRQLSSNGIAWQGGRQIFSEDYFAFPGFGLRYELYDGDSFFLDRIAEDRSISFPALSSDGDRLFYIEHDNRKRYLRSARFNTDDELVDEITILEVPFTGMMQYTAVAPDNGSIVLLVREGEKGNGNLVLCRRQSETDYDCNTLVHGPGTKVQPRFAPDGNRVYFSSDVDGI
;
A
#
# COMPACT_ATOMS: atom_id res chain seq x y z
N MET A 1 -4.31 -19.53 13.25
CA MET A 1 -2.92 -19.10 12.97
C MET A 1 -1.91 -19.63 14.00
N HIS A 2 -1.95 -19.23 15.29
CA HIS A 2 -1.01 -19.72 16.33
C HIS A 2 -0.79 -21.24 16.29
N ALA A 3 -1.87 -22.02 16.39
CA ALA A 3 -1.83 -23.49 16.36
C ALA A 3 -1.19 -24.09 15.09
N ALA A 4 -1.14 -23.34 13.99
CA ALA A 4 -0.56 -23.79 12.72
C ALA A 4 0.92 -23.38 12.55
N LEU A 5 1.32 -22.22 13.07
CA LEU A 5 2.67 -21.67 12.87
C LEU A 5 3.60 -21.92 14.05
N GLU A 6 3.14 -21.78 15.30
CA GLU A 6 4.00 -21.95 16.49
C GLU A 6 4.69 -23.33 16.54
N PRO A 7 4.03 -24.47 16.22
CA PRO A 7 4.70 -25.76 16.23
C PRO A 7 5.89 -25.87 15.27
N LYS A 8 5.92 -25.05 14.22
CA LYS A 8 6.98 -25.03 13.20
C LYS A 8 8.18 -24.21 13.65
N TYR A 9 7.91 -23.01 14.19
CA TYR A 9 8.95 -22.09 14.66
C TYR A 9 9.46 -22.40 16.07
N ARG A 10 8.69 -23.14 16.88
CA ARG A 10 9.04 -23.54 18.26
C ARG A 10 9.55 -22.34 19.07
N SER A 11 8.91 -21.18 18.93
CA SER A 11 9.40 -19.90 19.48
C SER A 11 9.25 -19.84 21.00
N GLY A 12 8.41 -20.69 21.60
CA GLY A 12 8.07 -20.63 23.01
C GLY A 12 7.19 -19.43 23.36
N ALA A 13 6.51 -18.86 22.37
CA ALA A 13 5.50 -17.83 22.58
C ALA A 13 4.24 -18.46 23.18
N SER A 14 4.04 -18.30 24.49
CA SER A 14 2.86 -18.81 25.21
C SER A 14 1.66 -17.83 25.17
N GLY A 15 1.89 -16.59 24.74
CA GLY A 15 0.85 -15.58 24.54
C GLY A 15 1.40 -14.34 23.84
N THR A 16 0.66 -13.82 22.86
CA THR A 16 0.98 -12.58 22.13
C THR A 16 -0.15 -11.60 22.36
N HIS A 17 0.19 -10.39 22.80
CA HIS A 17 -0.79 -9.32 22.98
C HIS A 17 -1.14 -8.72 21.62
N VAL A 18 -2.43 -8.47 21.37
CA VAL A 18 -2.88 -7.85 20.13
C VAL A 18 -3.53 -6.52 20.49
N VAL A 19 -2.94 -5.44 20.00
CA VAL A 19 -3.43 -4.07 20.21
C VAL A 19 -4.05 -3.60 18.91
N LEU A 20 -5.32 -3.21 18.97
CA LEU A 20 -6.07 -2.69 17.82
C LEU A 20 -6.22 -1.17 17.97
N VAL A 21 -5.72 -0.43 16.99
CA VAL A 21 -5.79 1.04 16.94
C VAL A 21 -6.79 1.42 15.85
N PHE A 22 -7.93 2.00 16.25
CA PHE A 22 -9.05 2.33 15.34
C PHE A 22 -9.12 3.80 14.94
N ASP A 23 -8.50 4.68 15.71
CA ASP A 23 -8.59 6.13 15.53
C ASP A 23 -7.36 6.66 14.77
N THR A 24 -7.23 6.21 13.53
CA THR A 24 -6.12 6.59 12.65
C THR A 24 -6.46 6.28 11.20
N ASP A 25 -5.93 7.09 10.30
CA ASP A 25 -6.03 6.85 8.86
C ASP A 25 -4.82 6.08 8.34
N THR A 26 -3.91 5.68 9.23
CA THR A 26 -2.74 4.87 8.92
C THR A 26 -3.13 3.41 8.73
N VAL A 27 -2.62 2.79 7.67
CA VAL A 27 -2.69 1.35 7.44
C VAL A 27 -1.30 0.80 7.69
N ASN A 28 -1.08 0.22 8.86
CA ASN A 28 0.22 -0.33 9.21
C ASN A 28 0.08 -1.36 10.32
N ALA A 29 1.14 -2.12 10.54
CA ALA A 29 1.31 -2.91 11.74
C ALA A 29 2.78 -3.00 12.12
N PHE A 30 3.02 -3.37 13.37
CA PHE A 30 4.34 -3.81 13.78
C PHE A 30 4.23 -4.82 14.92
N ALA A 31 5.20 -5.73 14.96
CA ALA A 31 5.46 -6.59 16.10
C ALA A 31 6.65 -6.09 16.92
N THR A 32 6.57 -6.22 18.23
CA THR A 32 7.77 -6.12 19.09
C THR A 32 8.06 -7.50 19.69
N PRO A 33 9.07 -8.23 19.18
CA PRO A 33 9.48 -9.51 19.75
C PRO A 33 10.40 -9.35 20.97
N TYR A 34 10.54 -8.13 21.50
CA TYR A 34 11.40 -7.79 22.63
C TYR A 34 10.60 -7.15 23.75
N GLY A 35 10.89 -7.55 24.99
CA GLY A 35 10.13 -7.13 26.17
C GLY A 35 8.80 -7.87 26.28
N ILE A 36 7.77 -7.35 25.62
CA ILE A 36 6.43 -7.95 25.55
C ILE A 36 6.17 -8.36 24.11
N ASP A 37 5.86 -9.65 23.89
CA ASP A 37 5.37 -10.11 22.59
C ASP A 37 4.03 -9.44 22.31
N GLN A 38 4.02 -8.48 21.40
CA GLN A 38 2.82 -7.78 20.99
C GLN A 38 2.83 -7.52 19.49
N ILE A 39 1.62 -7.47 18.93
CA ILE A 39 1.32 -7.01 17.58
C ILE A 39 0.41 -5.80 17.74
N VAL A 40 0.79 -4.67 17.13
CA VAL A 40 -0.03 -3.47 17.07
C VAL A 40 -0.54 -3.34 15.63
N LEU A 41 -1.87 -3.32 15.46
CA LEU A 41 -2.53 -3.17 14.18
C LEU A 41 -3.19 -1.79 14.11
N PHE A 42 -2.76 -0.96 13.16
CA PHE A 42 -3.45 0.27 12.79
C PHE A 42 -4.52 -0.08 11.77
N LEU A 43 -5.77 -0.11 12.24
CA LEU A 43 -6.88 -0.65 11.48
C LEU A 43 -7.46 0.45 10.58
N ASN A 44 -6.89 0.59 9.39
CA ASN A 44 -7.56 1.26 8.28
C ASN A 44 -7.45 0.37 7.03
N ASN A 45 -8.23 0.64 5.99
CA ASN A 45 -8.14 -0.16 4.77
C ASN A 45 -6.98 0.29 3.87
N PRO A 46 -6.12 -0.63 3.40
CA PRO A 46 -5.05 -0.30 2.44
C PRO A 46 -5.64 0.33 1.17
N ARG A 47 -4.89 1.21 0.51
CA ARG A 47 -5.35 1.73 -0.77
C ARG A 47 -5.26 0.63 -1.83
N SER A 48 -6.31 0.53 -2.65
CA SER A 48 -6.31 -0.34 -3.82
C SER A 48 -5.19 0.13 -4.75
N GLY A 49 -4.31 -0.79 -5.14
CA GLY A 49 -3.07 -0.47 -5.86
C GLY A 49 -1.88 -0.09 -4.98
N GLU A 50 -1.94 -0.33 -3.67
CA GLU A 50 -0.75 -0.32 -2.80
C GLU A 50 -0.23 -1.74 -2.56
N PHE A 51 1.07 -1.84 -2.25
CA PHE A 51 1.97 -2.99 -2.17
C PHE A 51 1.47 -4.31 -1.50
N ALA A 52 0.36 -4.91 -1.95
CA ALA A 52 -0.01 -6.34 -1.87
C ALA A 52 -1.42 -6.58 -2.44
N ARG A 53 -1.74 -7.85 -2.69
CA ARG A 53 -3.11 -8.31 -2.96
C ARG A 53 -3.88 -8.41 -1.64
N PHE A 54 -4.66 -7.38 -1.34
CA PHE A 54 -5.29 -7.13 -0.02
C PHE A 54 -6.72 -7.68 0.13
N ASP A 55 -7.06 -8.73 -0.60
CA ASP A 55 -8.37 -9.39 -0.51
C ASP A 55 -8.65 -10.00 0.87
N ALA A 56 -7.64 -10.22 1.71
CA ALA A 56 -7.77 -10.58 3.12
C ALA A 56 -6.75 -9.81 3.98
N TRP A 57 -6.69 -8.48 3.83
CA TRP A 57 -5.60 -7.65 4.34
C TRP A 57 -5.29 -7.80 5.84
N VAL A 58 -6.29 -7.88 6.73
CA VAL A 58 -6.07 -8.04 8.18
C VAL A 58 -5.37 -9.37 8.45
N GLU A 59 -5.81 -10.43 7.79
CA GLU A 59 -5.25 -11.78 7.96
C GLU A 59 -3.81 -11.83 7.45
N LEU A 60 -3.54 -11.21 6.30
CA LEU A 60 -2.20 -11.10 5.72
C LEU A 60 -1.25 -10.31 6.65
N LEU A 61 -1.66 -9.11 7.07
CA LEU A 61 -0.85 -8.25 7.93
C LEU A 61 -0.63 -8.87 9.31
N PHE A 62 -1.65 -9.51 9.88
CA PHE A 62 -1.50 -10.22 11.14
C PHE A 62 -0.58 -11.44 11.03
N THR A 63 -0.67 -12.18 9.92
CA THR A 63 0.25 -13.29 9.63
C THR A 63 1.68 -12.79 9.52
N HIS A 64 1.88 -11.67 8.81
CA HIS A 64 3.18 -11.02 8.66
C HIS A 64 3.82 -10.70 10.02
N GLU A 65 3.12 -9.92 10.84
CA GLU A 65 3.63 -9.50 12.15
C GLU A 65 3.78 -10.66 13.12
N TYR A 66 2.91 -11.66 13.04
CA TYR A 66 3.04 -12.82 13.90
C TYR A 66 4.26 -13.67 13.57
N VAL A 67 4.62 -13.80 12.29
CA VAL A 67 5.86 -14.47 11.89
C VAL A 67 7.09 -13.72 12.42
N HIS A 68 7.06 -12.38 12.50
CA HIS A 68 8.10 -11.62 13.19
C HIS A 68 8.22 -12.01 14.66
N VAL A 69 7.10 -12.11 15.40
CA VAL A 69 7.11 -12.60 16.79
C VAL A 69 7.75 -13.99 16.88
N LEU A 70 7.33 -14.91 16.02
CA LEU A 70 7.80 -16.30 16.05
C LEU A 70 9.29 -16.45 15.73
N SER A 71 9.73 -15.83 14.64
CA SER A 71 11.07 -15.99 14.08
C SER A 71 12.14 -15.23 14.87
N LEU A 72 11.82 -14.02 15.36
CA LEU A 72 12.78 -13.15 16.02
C LEU A 72 12.91 -13.43 17.52
N ARG A 73 11.87 -13.98 18.15
CA ARG A 73 11.87 -14.32 19.58
C ARG A 73 12.76 -15.51 19.91
N HIS A 74 12.91 -16.47 19.00
CA HIS A 74 13.47 -17.77 19.34
C HIS A 74 14.92 -17.66 19.85
N TRP A 75 15.13 -18.03 21.11
CA TRP A 75 16.42 -18.30 21.76
C TRP A 75 16.15 -19.26 22.93
N GLY A 76 17.03 -20.25 23.15
CA GLY A 76 16.76 -21.32 24.11
C GLY A 76 18.00 -22.01 24.67
N ALA A 77 17.78 -22.93 25.62
CA ALA A 77 18.85 -23.70 26.26
C ALA A 77 19.62 -24.61 25.29
N ASP A 78 18.98 -24.95 24.17
CA ASP A 78 19.55 -25.66 23.00
C ASP A 78 20.40 -24.76 22.09
N GLN A 79 20.47 -23.45 22.39
CA GLN A 79 21.21 -22.43 21.63
C GLN A 79 22.12 -21.61 22.55
N PRO A 80 23.25 -22.19 23.02
CA PRO A 80 24.14 -21.53 23.95
C PRO A 80 24.76 -20.24 23.37
N THR A 81 25.03 -20.19 22.07
CA THR A 81 25.60 -19.01 21.42
C THR A 81 24.60 -17.87 21.40
N LEU A 82 23.35 -18.13 20.98
CA LEU A 82 22.31 -17.11 20.98
C LEU A 82 21.94 -16.68 22.41
N THR A 83 21.88 -17.62 23.36
CA THR A 83 21.65 -17.29 24.77
C THR A 83 22.74 -16.37 25.33
N PHE A 84 24.01 -16.64 25.02
CA PHE A 84 25.11 -15.77 25.41
C PHE A 84 24.95 -14.36 24.81
N LEU A 85 24.66 -14.24 23.51
CA LEU A 85 24.41 -12.96 22.85
C LEU A 85 23.23 -12.21 23.49
N ARG A 86 22.13 -12.92 23.80
CA ARG A 86 20.95 -12.35 24.45
C ARG A 86 21.27 -11.73 25.81
N ILE A 87 22.10 -12.40 26.61
CA ILE A 87 22.57 -11.93 27.92
C ILE A 87 23.46 -10.70 27.74
N LEU A 88 24.40 -10.74 26.80
CA LEU A 88 25.36 -9.66 26.57
C LEU A 88 24.69 -8.38 26.04
N LEU A 89 23.71 -8.51 25.15
CA LEU A 89 23.19 -7.40 24.34
C LEU A 89 21.82 -6.88 24.79
N GLY A 90 21.09 -7.65 25.59
CA GLY A 90 19.80 -7.24 26.13
C GLY A 90 18.59 -7.39 25.18
N PHE A 91 18.79 -7.81 23.93
CA PHE A 91 17.73 -8.00 22.93
C PHE A 91 17.77 -9.40 22.27
N PRO A 92 16.65 -9.90 21.70
CA PRO A 92 16.62 -11.14 20.94
C PRO A 92 17.67 -11.17 19.82
N PRO A 93 18.59 -12.17 19.80
CA PRO A 93 19.70 -12.18 18.84
C PRO A 93 19.26 -12.20 17.37
N ASN A 94 18.14 -12.87 17.06
CA ASN A 94 17.64 -12.99 15.69
C ASN A 94 17.28 -11.64 15.04
N LEU A 95 17.12 -10.56 15.82
CA LEU A 95 17.00 -9.18 15.31
C LEU A 95 18.23 -8.71 14.52
N TRP A 96 19.35 -9.40 14.62
CA TRP A 96 20.58 -9.11 13.86
C TRP A 96 20.68 -9.89 12.56
N SER A 97 19.65 -10.65 12.21
CA SER A 97 19.56 -11.26 10.88
C SER A 97 19.45 -10.17 9.81
N PRO A 98 19.86 -10.45 8.56
CA PRO A 98 19.70 -9.47 7.48
C PRO A 98 18.22 -9.09 7.29
N PRO A 99 17.86 -7.80 7.13
CA PRO A 99 16.49 -7.35 6.83
C PRO A 99 15.77 -8.14 5.73
N GLY A 100 16.48 -8.53 4.67
CA GLY A 100 15.91 -9.37 3.61
C GLY A 100 15.38 -10.73 4.09
N MET A 101 16.01 -11.32 5.11
CA MET A 101 15.52 -12.56 5.74
C MET A 101 14.40 -12.26 6.74
N ILE A 102 14.55 -11.19 7.54
CA ILE A 102 13.57 -10.74 8.54
C ILE A 102 12.23 -10.47 7.87
N GLU A 103 12.17 -9.64 6.82
CA GLU A 103 10.94 -9.32 6.10
C GLU A 103 10.54 -10.41 5.11
N GLY A 104 11.53 -11.11 4.53
CA GLY A 104 11.26 -12.15 3.54
C GLY A 104 10.50 -13.34 4.09
N THR A 105 10.77 -13.77 5.32
CA THR A 105 10.10 -14.93 5.92
C THR A 105 8.60 -14.69 6.14
N PRO A 106 8.16 -13.57 6.74
CA PRO A 106 6.77 -13.15 6.76
C PRO A 106 6.13 -13.04 5.38
N VAL A 107 6.80 -12.41 4.40
CA VAL A 107 6.26 -12.28 3.02
C VAL A 107 6.05 -13.64 2.37
N TRP A 108 6.95 -14.60 2.60
CA TRP A 108 6.79 -15.96 2.13
C TRP A 108 5.62 -16.67 2.81
N GLU A 109 5.50 -16.57 4.14
CA GLU A 109 4.40 -17.20 4.90
C GLU A 109 3.02 -16.63 4.54
N GLU A 110 2.87 -15.30 4.48
CA GLU A 110 1.60 -14.65 4.12
C GLU A 110 1.16 -15.03 2.69
N SER A 111 2.11 -15.41 1.82
CA SER A 111 1.83 -15.71 0.42
C SER A 111 1.45 -17.16 0.14
N LYS A 112 1.57 -18.07 1.11
CA LYS A 112 1.29 -19.52 0.91
C LYS A 112 -0.17 -19.84 0.58
N SER A 113 -1.09 -18.93 0.89
CA SER A 113 -2.53 -19.12 0.62
C SER A 113 -2.96 -18.64 -0.78
N GLY A 114 -2.03 -18.21 -1.64
CA GLY A 114 -2.34 -17.66 -2.96
C GLY A 114 -2.66 -16.15 -2.95
N ASN A 115 -2.41 -15.48 -1.82
CA ASN A 115 -2.59 -14.05 -1.60
C ASN A 115 -1.26 -13.39 -1.18
N GLY A 116 -1.27 -12.13 -0.71
CA GLY A 116 -0.05 -11.49 -0.19
C GLY A 116 0.89 -10.96 -1.29
N ARG A 117 2.09 -10.53 -0.86
CA ARG A 117 3.02 -9.77 -1.72
C ARG A 117 3.78 -10.57 -2.77
N MET A 118 3.76 -11.90 -2.75
CA MET A 118 4.35 -12.69 -3.85
C MET A 118 3.33 -12.96 -4.96
N GLU A 119 2.05 -12.98 -4.61
CA GLU A 119 0.93 -13.28 -5.51
C GLU A 119 0.22 -12.02 -6.05
N ASP A 120 0.77 -10.84 -5.72
CA ASP A 120 0.24 -9.55 -6.12
C ASP A 120 0.74 -9.11 -7.51
N PRO A 121 -0.16 -8.83 -8.48
CA PRO A 121 0.22 -8.36 -9.81
C PRO A 121 1.13 -7.12 -9.81
N LEU A 122 0.87 -6.14 -8.94
CA LEU A 122 1.67 -4.91 -8.87
C LEU A 122 3.10 -5.19 -8.39
N THR A 123 3.29 -5.99 -7.33
CA THR A 123 4.63 -6.39 -6.89
C THR A 123 5.38 -7.20 -7.96
N ASN A 124 4.68 -8.10 -8.65
CA ASN A 124 5.24 -8.89 -9.74
C ASN A 124 5.61 -8.02 -10.94
N MET A 125 4.82 -6.99 -11.24
CA MET A 125 5.18 -5.98 -12.24
C MET A 125 6.48 -5.26 -11.87
N ILE A 126 6.67 -4.87 -10.60
CA ILE A 126 7.92 -4.20 -10.16
C ILE A 126 9.14 -5.11 -10.38
N VAL A 127 9.06 -6.38 -9.99
CA VAL A 127 10.18 -7.34 -10.17
C VAL A 127 10.43 -7.62 -11.66
N ARG A 128 9.37 -7.81 -12.45
CA ARG A 128 9.46 -7.98 -13.90
C ARG A 128 10.12 -6.79 -14.57
N THR A 129 9.72 -5.56 -14.22
CA THR A 129 10.33 -4.35 -14.79
C THR A 129 11.81 -4.25 -14.43
N ALA A 130 12.21 -4.64 -13.22
CA ALA A 130 13.63 -4.66 -12.84
C ALA A 130 14.45 -5.65 -13.68
N VAL A 131 13.89 -6.80 -14.07
CA VAL A 131 14.52 -7.71 -15.05
C VAL A 131 14.63 -7.05 -16.43
N LEU A 132 13.52 -6.50 -16.94
CA LEU A 132 13.45 -5.96 -18.30
C LEU A 132 14.31 -4.71 -18.52
N GLU A 133 14.57 -3.95 -17.46
CA GLU A 133 15.42 -2.76 -17.50
C GLU A 133 16.88 -3.03 -17.06
N ASP A 134 17.27 -4.29 -16.89
CA ASP A 134 18.60 -4.69 -16.37
C ASP A 134 18.96 -3.97 -15.05
N ALA A 135 17.95 -3.81 -14.19
CA ALA A 135 18.02 -3.07 -12.94
C ALA A 135 17.81 -3.98 -11.70
N TYR A 136 17.83 -5.31 -11.89
CA TYR A 136 17.60 -6.31 -10.85
C TYR A 136 18.55 -6.08 -9.65
N PRO A 137 18.04 -6.04 -8.40
CA PRO A 137 18.84 -5.66 -7.25
C PRO A 137 19.86 -6.73 -6.89
N SER A 138 21.03 -6.29 -6.41
CA SER A 138 22.06 -7.17 -5.88
C SER A 138 21.61 -7.85 -4.57
N LEU A 139 22.25 -8.97 -4.21
CA LEU A 139 21.97 -9.64 -2.93
C LEU A 139 22.14 -8.69 -1.73
N ALA A 140 23.16 -7.83 -1.75
CA ALA A 140 23.41 -6.87 -0.68
C ALA A 140 22.25 -5.88 -0.50
N GLU A 141 21.65 -5.43 -1.60
CA GLU A 141 20.51 -4.51 -1.59
C GLU A 141 19.24 -5.17 -1.06
N ILE A 142 19.02 -6.45 -1.39
CA ILE A 142 17.87 -7.21 -0.89
C ILE A 142 18.05 -7.50 0.61
N MET A 143 19.25 -7.89 1.01
CA MET A 143 19.53 -8.27 2.39
C MET A 143 19.63 -7.10 3.35
N ASN A 144 20.10 -5.92 2.91
CA ASN A 144 20.39 -4.79 3.79
C ASN A 144 19.62 -3.50 3.44
N GLY A 145 18.81 -3.52 2.38
CA GLY A 145 18.12 -2.33 1.83
C GLY A 145 18.92 -1.63 0.73
N SER A 146 18.24 -0.77 -0.03
CA SER A 146 18.84 0.05 -1.08
C SER A 146 18.45 1.52 -0.95
N HIS A 147 19.31 2.40 -1.45
CA HIS A 147 18.99 3.81 -1.71
C HIS A 147 18.31 4.00 -3.08
N ARG A 148 18.45 3.03 -3.98
CA ARG A 148 17.79 3.04 -5.29
C ARG A 148 16.33 2.65 -5.11
N TRP A 149 15.45 3.21 -5.92
CA TRP A 149 14.05 2.79 -6.01
C TRP A 149 13.93 1.26 -6.14
N PRO A 150 12.98 0.60 -5.43
CA PRO A 150 11.97 1.16 -4.51
C PRO A 150 12.43 1.30 -3.05
N GLY A 151 13.74 1.41 -2.80
CA GLY A 151 14.30 1.80 -1.52
C GLY A 151 14.08 0.75 -0.43
N TYR A 152 13.44 1.17 0.66
CA TYR A 152 13.11 0.32 1.81
C TYR A 152 12.12 -0.81 1.49
N ALA A 153 11.46 -0.79 0.33
CA ALA A 153 10.60 -1.90 -0.11
C ALA A 153 11.39 -3.12 -0.62
N MET A 154 12.72 -3.02 -0.81
CA MET A 154 13.54 -4.10 -1.37
C MET A 154 13.44 -5.43 -0.58
N PRO A 155 13.57 -5.46 0.76
CA PRO A 155 13.38 -6.69 1.55
C PRO A 155 12.01 -7.34 1.35
N TYR A 156 10.95 -6.53 1.26
CA TYR A 156 9.58 -7.02 1.08
C TYR A 156 9.34 -7.58 -0.33
N LEU A 157 9.87 -6.91 -1.35
CA LEU A 157 9.68 -7.30 -2.74
C LEU A 157 10.52 -8.51 -3.14
N TYR A 158 11.76 -8.61 -2.66
CA TYR A 158 12.68 -9.65 -3.11
C TYR A 158 13.03 -10.68 -2.03
N GLY A 159 13.02 -10.30 -0.75
CA GLY A 159 13.36 -11.20 0.35
C GLY A 159 12.45 -12.41 0.40
N GLY A 160 11.13 -12.22 0.30
CA GLY A 160 10.18 -13.34 0.31
C GLY A 160 10.33 -14.27 -0.89
N ARG A 161 10.73 -13.73 -2.04
CA ARG A 161 11.02 -14.52 -3.24
C ARG A 161 12.30 -15.36 -3.08
N ILE A 162 13.31 -14.83 -2.39
CA ILE A 162 14.51 -15.61 -2.02
C ILE A 162 14.13 -16.69 -1.00
N VAL A 163 13.41 -16.36 0.07
CA VAL A 163 12.98 -17.34 1.08
C VAL A 163 12.12 -18.43 0.46
N GLY A 164 11.18 -18.08 -0.43
CA GLY A 164 10.39 -19.05 -1.19
C GLY A 164 11.23 -19.95 -2.08
N TYR A 165 12.31 -19.42 -2.70
CA TYR A 165 13.26 -20.25 -3.44
C TYR A 165 14.01 -21.22 -2.52
N LEU A 166 14.49 -20.75 -1.36
CA LEU A 166 15.15 -21.61 -0.37
C LEU A 166 14.24 -22.75 0.09
N ALA A 167 12.97 -22.43 0.39
CA ALA A 167 11.96 -23.42 0.74
C ALA A 167 11.69 -24.43 -0.40
N GLY A 168 11.80 -24.01 -1.66
CA GLY A 168 11.67 -24.91 -2.80
C GLY A 168 12.88 -25.82 -3.03
N VAL A 169 14.08 -25.41 -2.59
CA VAL A 169 15.33 -26.17 -2.75
C VAL A 169 15.56 -27.14 -1.58
N TYR A 170 15.22 -26.72 -0.36
CA TYR A 170 15.54 -27.44 0.89
C TYR A 170 14.31 -27.84 1.71
N ASP A 171 13.12 -27.75 1.13
CA ASP A 171 11.82 -27.85 1.81
C ASP A 171 11.54 -26.69 2.79
N ALA A 172 10.28 -26.55 3.17
CA ALA A 172 9.82 -25.46 4.06
C ALA A 172 10.51 -25.50 5.44
N ASP A 173 10.89 -26.68 5.92
CA ASP A 173 11.51 -26.87 7.23
C ASP A 173 12.87 -26.18 7.35
N ALA A 174 13.62 -26.07 6.26
CA ALA A 174 14.88 -25.34 6.25
C ALA A 174 14.72 -23.85 6.58
N VAL A 175 13.59 -23.24 6.24
CA VAL A 175 13.29 -21.85 6.61
C VAL A 175 13.02 -21.74 8.12
N TYR A 176 12.35 -22.72 8.71
CA TYR A 176 12.12 -22.75 10.15
C TYR A 176 13.43 -22.98 10.90
N ASP A 177 14.22 -23.97 10.45
CA ASP A 177 15.51 -24.31 11.05
C ASP A 177 16.53 -23.16 10.96
N TYR A 178 16.46 -22.32 9.93
CA TYR A 178 17.26 -21.09 9.84
C TYR A 178 17.10 -20.19 11.08
N TRP A 179 15.87 -20.02 11.55
CA TRP A 179 15.55 -19.20 12.72
C TRP A 179 15.84 -19.89 14.06
N MET A 180 15.92 -21.22 14.04
CA MET A 180 16.27 -22.07 15.18
C MET A 180 17.75 -22.49 15.19
N SER A 181 18.59 -21.88 14.37
CA SER A 181 20.02 -22.17 14.32
C SER A 181 20.78 -21.44 15.43
N ASP A 182 21.67 -22.13 16.14
CA ASP A 182 22.60 -21.50 17.11
C ASP A 182 23.71 -20.68 16.43
N SER A 183 23.83 -20.73 15.10
CA SER A 183 24.78 -19.91 14.35
C SER A 183 24.47 -18.41 14.49
N VAL A 184 25.52 -17.58 14.45
CA VAL A 184 25.39 -16.12 14.58
C VAL A 184 24.46 -15.52 13.51
N PRO A 185 23.46 -14.70 13.88
CA PRO A 185 22.41 -14.20 12.98
C PRO A 185 22.89 -13.43 11.75
N PHE A 186 23.96 -12.63 11.89
CA PHE A 186 24.51 -11.85 10.80
C PHE A 186 25.28 -12.70 9.76
N ASN A 187 25.46 -14.01 10.00
CA ASN A 187 26.00 -14.95 9.02
C ASN A 187 24.87 -15.86 8.50
N PRO A 188 24.11 -15.42 7.48
CA PRO A 188 22.98 -16.21 6.96
C PRO A 188 23.44 -17.56 6.40
N ASN A 189 24.64 -17.66 5.82
CA ASN A 189 25.15 -18.92 5.27
C ASN A 189 25.25 -20.01 6.34
N GLY A 190 25.74 -19.67 7.54
CA GLY A 190 25.89 -20.61 8.66
C GLY A 190 24.58 -21.14 9.23
N ARG A 191 23.45 -20.58 8.80
CA ARG A 191 22.08 -20.97 9.18
C ARG A 191 21.36 -21.74 8.09
N LEU A 192 21.94 -21.82 6.88
CA LEU A 192 21.38 -22.59 5.77
C LEU A 192 21.89 -24.05 5.80
N PRO A 193 21.13 -25.00 5.24
CA PRO A 193 21.57 -26.39 5.12
C PRO A 193 22.96 -26.52 4.49
N LEU A 194 23.82 -27.33 5.11
CA LEU A 194 25.21 -27.57 4.68
C LEU A 194 26.07 -26.29 4.56
N ASN A 195 25.70 -25.22 5.25
CA ASN A 195 26.32 -23.90 5.13
C ASN A 195 26.35 -23.37 3.69
N ALA A 196 25.31 -23.65 2.91
CA ALA A 196 25.23 -23.27 1.52
C ALA A 196 25.46 -21.74 1.34
N PRO A 197 26.27 -21.32 0.35
CA PRO A 197 26.48 -19.89 0.10
C PRO A 197 25.20 -19.23 -0.42
N LEU A 198 24.63 -18.31 0.34
CA LEU A 198 23.44 -17.53 -0.06
C LEU A 198 23.66 -16.80 -1.39
N ALA A 199 24.89 -16.34 -1.65
CA ALA A 199 25.27 -15.72 -2.92
C ALA A 199 25.07 -16.64 -4.14
N LYS A 200 25.34 -17.95 -3.99
CA LYS A 200 25.12 -18.93 -5.05
C LYS A 200 23.63 -19.13 -5.30
N LEU A 201 22.86 -19.35 -4.22
CA LEU A 201 21.41 -19.56 -4.30
C LEU A 201 20.68 -18.34 -4.86
N TYR A 202 21.15 -17.14 -4.50
CA TYR A 202 20.69 -15.90 -5.11
C TYR A 202 20.98 -15.84 -6.62
N GLY A 203 22.19 -16.23 -7.05
CA GLY A 203 22.52 -16.28 -8.48
C GLY A 203 21.58 -17.18 -9.27
N GLU A 204 21.35 -18.40 -8.78
CA GLU A 204 20.41 -19.35 -9.38
C GLU A 204 18.97 -18.81 -9.41
N LYS A 205 18.50 -18.19 -8.32
CA LYS A 205 17.17 -17.57 -8.26
C LYS A 205 17.03 -16.42 -9.26
N ARG A 206 18.04 -15.55 -9.34
CA ARG A 206 18.08 -14.44 -10.27
C ARG A 206 17.98 -14.93 -11.72
N GLU A 207 18.78 -15.92 -12.11
CA GLU A 207 18.72 -16.51 -13.45
C GLU A 207 17.32 -17.07 -13.77
N ARG A 208 16.67 -17.68 -12.78
CA ARG A 208 15.31 -18.21 -12.92
C ARG A 208 14.27 -17.10 -13.13
N ASP A 209 14.36 -16.02 -12.36
CA ASP A 209 13.48 -14.85 -12.51
C ASP A 209 13.69 -14.17 -13.86
N GLU A 210 14.94 -13.99 -14.27
CA GLU A 210 15.27 -13.42 -15.56
C GLU A 210 14.67 -14.27 -16.69
N LEU A 211 14.77 -15.59 -16.61
CA LEU A 211 14.16 -16.49 -17.60
C LEU A 211 12.64 -16.37 -17.62
N GLU A 212 11.98 -16.49 -16.47
CA GLU A 212 10.53 -16.47 -16.34
C GLU A 212 9.93 -15.14 -16.82
N PHE A 213 10.46 -14.01 -16.34
CA PHE A 213 9.91 -12.70 -16.65
C PHE A 213 10.20 -12.24 -18.08
N ASN A 214 11.35 -12.63 -18.67
CA ASN A 214 11.58 -12.40 -20.10
C ASN A 214 10.61 -13.20 -20.97
N GLN A 215 10.34 -14.47 -20.63
CA GLN A 215 9.34 -15.28 -21.34
C GLN A 215 7.94 -14.66 -21.24
N GLN A 216 7.54 -14.22 -20.03
CA GLN A 216 6.26 -13.54 -19.83
C GLN A 216 6.18 -12.26 -20.69
N ALA A 217 7.23 -11.44 -20.70
CA ALA A 217 7.27 -10.21 -21.48
C ALA A 217 7.18 -10.47 -23.00
N GLU A 218 7.84 -11.50 -23.52
CA GLU A 218 7.71 -11.89 -24.93
C GLU A 218 6.27 -12.31 -25.27
N GLN A 219 5.62 -13.09 -24.41
CA GLN A 219 4.23 -13.50 -24.61
C GLN A 219 3.29 -12.30 -24.67
N LEU A 220 3.50 -11.30 -23.82
CA LEU A 220 2.70 -10.07 -23.81
C LEU A 220 2.95 -9.20 -25.04
N ARG A 221 4.21 -9.04 -25.44
CA ARG A 221 4.56 -8.33 -26.68
C ARG A 221 3.88 -8.95 -27.91
N ARG A 222 3.76 -10.28 -27.96
CA ARG A 222 3.05 -10.99 -29.05
C ARG A 222 1.53 -10.75 -29.05
N LYS A 223 0.92 -10.52 -27.89
CA LYS A 223 -0.52 -10.16 -27.77
C LYS A 223 -0.80 -8.72 -28.19
N GLY A 224 0.24 -7.88 -28.23
CA GLY A 224 0.13 -6.44 -28.47
C GLY A 224 0.09 -5.69 -27.15
N LEU A 225 0.89 -4.62 -27.05
CA LEU A 225 0.93 -3.73 -25.89
C LEU A 225 0.24 -2.41 -26.26
N THR A 226 -0.49 -1.84 -25.32
CA THR A 226 -1.01 -0.48 -25.45
C THR A 226 0.17 0.50 -25.49
N ALA A 227 0.26 1.31 -26.55
CA ALA A 227 1.25 2.36 -26.64
C ALA A 227 0.95 3.45 -25.60
N PHE A 228 1.99 4.00 -25.00
CA PHE A 228 1.88 5.10 -24.04
C PHE A 228 3.06 6.07 -24.22
N ASP A 229 2.81 7.33 -23.88
CA ASP A 229 3.84 8.35 -23.78
C ASP A 229 4.16 8.58 -22.31
N ARG A 230 5.45 8.43 -21.95
CA ARG A 230 5.92 8.69 -20.59
C ARG A 230 6.10 10.20 -20.40
N LEU A 231 5.22 10.81 -19.62
CA LEU A 231 5.28 12.24 -19.32
C LEU A 231 6.46 12.58 -18.38
N THR A 232 6.62 11.84 -17.27
CA THR A 232 7.60 12.19 -16.23
C THR A 232 8.78 11.20 -16.16
N ARG A 233 9.99 11.69 -15.89
CA ARG A 233 11.25 10.90 -15.83
C ARG A 233 12.03 11.03 -14.52
N ASP A 234 11.49 11.78 -13.57
CA ASP A 234 12.04 12.06 -12.23
C ASP A 234 11.83 10.91 -11.21
N GLY A 235 11.11 9.86 -11.63
CA GLY A 235 10.95 8.61 -10.90
C GLY A 235 9.96 8.68 -9.72
N TYR A 236 10.00 7.63 -8.89
CA TYR A 236 9.23 7.50 -7.65
C TYR A 236 7.71 7.63 -7.86
N VAL A 237 7.00 8.16 -6.87
CA VAL A 237 5.54 8.04 -6.74
C VAL A 237 4.84 9.19 -7.44
N LYS A 238 3.82 8.84 -8.23
CA LYS A 238 2.89 9.75 -8.90
C LYS A 238 1.47 9.26 -8.61
N ARG A 239 0.61 10.11 -8.05
CA ARG A 239 -0.74 9.73 -7.57
C ARG A 239 -1.76 10.82 -7.87
N PHE A 240 -3.04 10.43 -7.84
CA PHE A 240 -4.19 11.35 -7.95
C PHE A 240 -4.14 12.21 -9.21
N LEU A 241 -3.86 11.59 -10.35
CA LEU A 241 -3.97 12.27 -11.63
C LEU A 241 -5.36 12.91 -11.75
N TYR A 242 -5.38 14.19 -12.10
CA TYR A 242 -6.56 15.03 -12.09
C TYR A 242 -6.48 16.02 -13.25
N LEU A 243 -7.61 16.26 -13.91
CA LEU A 243 -7.74 17.28 -14.96
C LEU A 243 -8.74 18.32 -14.45
N ASN A 244 -8.32 19.57 -14.30
CA ASN A 244 -9.22 20.65 -13.87
C ASN A 244 -10.06 21.19 -15.04
N ASP A 245 -10.95 22.15 -14.74
CA ASP A 245 -11.78 22.89 -15.70
C ASP A 245 -10.98 23.79 -16.65
N GLU A 246 -9.76 24.16 -16.29
CA GLU A 246 -8.83 24.93 -17.12
C GLU A 246 -8.08 24.06 -18.15
N GLY A 247 -8.17 22.74 -18.03
CA GLY A 247 -7.46 21.77 -18.89
C GLY A 247 -6.05 21.42 -18.41
N ASP A 248 -5.68 21.85 -17.21
CA ASP A 248 -4.40 21.51 -16.59
C ASP A 248 -4.42 20.08 -16.04
N LEU A 249 -3.37 19.33 -16.36
CA LEU A 249 -3.15 17.99 -15.84
C LEU A 249 -2.31 18.06 -14.56
N LEU A 250 -2.95 17.77 -13.43
CA LEU A 250 -2.42 17.86 -12.08
C LEU A 250 -2.17 16.48 -11.48
N TYR A 251 -1.17 16.35 -10.61
CA TYR A 251 -0.94 15.14 -9.83
C TYR A 251 -0.14 15.43 -8.57
N PHE A 252 -0.30 14.58 -7.55
CA PHE A 252 0.62 14.55 -6.41
C PHE A 252 1.87 13.75 -6.77
N GLY A 253 3.05 14.34 -6.58
CA GLY A 253 4.35 13.74 -6.87
C GLY A 253 5.25 13.71 -5.64
N SER A 254 5.97 12.60 -5.47
CA SER A 254 7.09 12.49 -4.54
C SER A 254 8.32 12.00 -5.30
N PRO A 255 9.00 12.88 -6.06
CA PRO A 255 10.15 12.52 -6.89
C PRO A 255 11.44 12.36 -6.06
N ALA A 256 12.49 11.78 -6.66
CA ALA A 256 13.74 11.50 -5.96
C ALA A 256 14.47 12.76 -5.44
N ASN A 257 14.39 13.87 -6.19
CA ASN A 257 15.26 15.04 -6.03
C ASN A 257 14.53 16.32 -5.60
N TYR A 258 13.21 16.27 -5.39
CA TYR A 258 12.42 17.43 -4.97
C TYR A 258 11.55 17.06 -3.78
N THR A 259 11.18 18.07 -3.00
CA THR A 259 10.16 17.93 -1.96
C THR A 259 8.85 17.45 -2.59
N PRO A 260 8.12 16.51 -1.95
CA PRO A 260 6.80 16.12 -2.41
C PRO A 260 5.84 17.30 -2.53
N GLY A 261 4.86 17.18 -3.42
CA GLY A 261 3.99 18.30 -3.75
C GLY A 261 2.96 18.01 -4.83
N LEU A 262 2.19 19.04 -5.13
CA LEU A 262 1.32 19.12 -6.30
C LEU A 262 2.12 19.61 -7.51
N PHE A 263 2.00 18.88 -8.61
CA PHE A 263 2.64 19.20 -9.87
C PHE A 263 1.58 19.40 -10.95
N ARG A 264 1.89 20.32 -11.87
CA ARG A 264 1.15 20.55 -13.10
C ARG A 264 2.01 20.15 -14.28
N TRP A 265 1.43 19.43 -15.24
CA TRP A 265 2.11 19.13 -16.50
C TRP A 265 1.97 20.30 -17.47
N ASP A 266 3.11 20.85 -17.90
CA ASP A 266 3.19 21.82 -18.98
C ASP A 266 3.33 21.07 -20.31
N ALA A 267 2.33 21.19 -21.18
CA ALA A 267 2.33 20.50 -22.47
C ALA A 267 3.21 21.18 -23.52
N GLU A 268 3.49 22.49 -23.40
CA GLU A 268 4.32 23.23 -24.36
C GLU A 268 5.80 22.94 -24.13
N GLU A 269 6.23 23.00 -22.88
CA GLU A 269 7.61 22.74 -22.47
C GLU A 269 7.88 21.23 -22.20
N ALA A 270 6.83 20.41 -22.18
CA ALA A 270 6.86 18.98 -21.88
C ALA A 270 7.57 18.67 -20.54
N GLU A 271 7.22 19.44 -19.51
CA GLU A 271 7.81 19.32 -18.18
C GLU A 271 6.79 19.38 -17.04
N ALA A 272 7.19 18.89 -15.87
CA ALA A 272 6.39 18.97 -14.66
C ALA A 272 6.77 20.20 -13.84
N VAL A 273 5.82 21.11 -13.67
CA VAL A 273 5.96 22.32 -12.86
C VAL A 273 5.47 22.04 -11.44
N HIS A 274 6.34 22.22 -10.45
CA HIS A 274 5.98 22.08 -9.03
C HIS A 274 5.24 23.34 -8.56
N ILE A 275 3.93 23.23 -8.30
CA ILE A 275 3.08 24.38 -7.99
C ILE A 275 2.79 24.55 -6.49
N ARG A 276 2.83 23.47 -5.70
CA ARG A 276 2.61 23.55 -4.24
C ARG A 276 3.35 22.45 -3.49
N ARG A 277 4.05 22.83 -2.43
CA ARG A 277 4.67 21.86 -1.50
C ARG A 277 3.61 21.19 -0.65
N GLN A 278 3.68 19.88 -0.54
CA GLN A 278 2.72 19.07 0.20
C GLN A 278 3.38 17.75 0.59
N LEU A 279 3.40 17.40 1.88
CA LEU A 279 4.11 16.19 2.34
C LEU A 279 3.38 14.91 1.95
N SER A 280 2.05 14.92 1.96
CA SER A 280 1.20 13.79 1.61
C SER A 280 -0.09 14.28 0.95
N SER A 281 -0.72 13.39 0.18
CA SER A 281 -2.07 13.61 -0.33
C SER A 281 -2.90 12.34 -0.22
N ASN A 282 -4.19 12.51 0.03
CA ASN A 282 -5.20 11.48 -0.14
C ASN A 282 -6.34 11.92 -1.06
N GLY A 283 -6.06 12.88 -1.94
CA GLY A 283 -6.95 13.36 -2.97
C GLY A 283 -6.79 14.85 -3.23
N ILE A 284 -7.18 15.24 -4.44
CA ILE A 284 -7.12 16.60 -4.97
C ILE A 284 -8.46 16.86 -5.65
N ALA A 285 -9.07 18.01 -5.36
CA ALA A 285 -10.20 18.53 -6.10
C ALA A 285 -9.92 19.98 -6.49
N TRP A 286 -10.04 20.30 -7.78
CA TRP A 286 -9.84 21.65 -8.29
C TRP A 286 -10.83 21.90 -9.43
N GLN A 287 -11.92 22.60 -9.14
CA GLN A 287 -13.02 22.79 -10.07
C GLN A 287 -13.83 24.02 -9.67
N GLY A 288 -14.40 24.75 -10.64
CA GLY A 288 -15.22 25.94 -10.38
C GLY A 288 -14.45 27.03 -9.64
N GLY A 289 -13.13 27.12 -9.86
CA GLY A 289 -12.25 28.06 -9.17
C GLY A 289 -11.98 27.76 -7.68
N ARG A 290 -12.43 26.61 -7.15
CA ARG A 290 -12.19 26.18 -5.77
C ARG A 290 -11.17 25.05 -5.70
N GLN A 291 -10.24 25.14 -4.77
CA GLN A 291 -9.17 24.16 -4.56
C GLN A 291 -9.29 23.49 -3.18
N ILE A 292 -9.43 22.17 -3.15
CA ILE A 292 -9.56 21.40 -1.91
C ILE A 292 -8.59 20.23 -1.93
N PHE A 293 -7.78 20.14 -0.89
CA PHE A 293 -6.79 19.08 -0.72
C PHE A 293 -7.10 18.24 0.52
N SER A 294 -6.83 16.95 0.45
CA SER A 294 -6.87 16.05 1.62
C SER A 294 -5.44 15.67 2.00
N GLU A 295 -5.00 16.07 3.20
CA GLU A 295 -3.59 16.01 3.64
C GLU A 295 -3.46 15.49 5.06
N ASP A 296 -2.28 14.98 5.42
CA ASP A 296 -2.00 14.50 6.77
C ASP A 296 -2.10 15.66 7.78
N TYR A 297 -2.95 15.47 8.78
CA TYR A 297 -2.91 16.21 10.03
C TYR A 297 -2.35 15.30 11.14
N PHE A 298 -1.36 15.82 11.86
CA PHE A 298 -0.72 15.13 12.97
C PHE A 298 -1.19 15.76 14.29
N ALA A 299 -2.07 15.08 15.00
CA ALA A 299 -2.53 15.53 16.31
C ALA A 299 -1.52 15.15 17.40
N PHE A 300 -0.85 16.14 18.03
CA PHE A 300 0.04 15.92 19.16
C PHE A 300 -0.60 16.36 20.49
N PRO A 301 -0.51 15.60 21.61
CA PRO A 301 0.20 14.33 21.78
C PRO A 301 -0.64 13.12 21.35
N GLY A 302 -0.21 12.44 20.29
CA GLY A 302 -0.85 11.23 19.77
C GLY A 302 -0.16 10.78 18.49
N PHE A 303 -0.10 9.48 18.24
CA PHE A 303 0.30 8.95 16.92
C PHE A 303 -0.89 8.94 15.93
N GLY A 304 -1.89 9.80 16.18
CA GLY A 304 -3.09 9.93 15.36
C GLY A 304 -2.77 10.72 14.10
N LEU A 305 -2.45 10.02 13.02
CA LEU A 305 -2.45 10.58 11.67
C LEU A 305 -3.87 10.45 11.12
N ARG A 306 -4.44 11.57 10.69
CA ARG A 306 -5.72 11.65 9.97
C ARG A 306 -5.53 12.45 8.69
N TYR A 307 -6.35 12.19 7.69
CA TYR A 307 -6.47 13.07 6.53
C TYR A 307 -7.56 14.10 6.81
N GLU A 308 -7.22 15.37 6.77
CA GLU A 308 -8.17 16.48 6.90
C GLU A 308 -8.24 17.25 5.59
N LEU A 309 -9.33 18.00 5.40
CA LEU A 309 -9.46 18.87 4.24
C LEU A 309 -8.77 20.21 4.49
N TYR A 310 -8.15 20.74 3.45
CA TYR A 310 -7.49 22.04 3.45
C TYR A 310 -7.98 22.85 2.27
N ASP A 311 -8.22 24.14 2.51
CA ASP A 311 -8.45 25.12 1.46
C ASP A 311 -7.12 25.41 0.75
N GLY A 312 -7.11 25.21 -0.57
CA GLY A 312 -5.96 25.46 -1.42
C GLY A 312 -5.70 26.94 -1.70
N ASP A 313 -6.73 27.78 -1.59
CA ASP A 313 -6.63 29.22 -1.83
C ASP A 313 -6.15 29.99 -0.58
N SER A 314 -6.24 29.36 0.60
CA SER A 314 -5.74 29.93 1.84
C SER A 314 -4.22 29.92 1.90
N PHE A 315 -3.64 31.11 2.15
CA PHE A 315 -2.20 31.26 2.40
C PHE A 315 -1.74 30.48 3.64
N PHE A 316 -2.61 30.30 4.63
CA PHE A 316 -2.31 29.62 5.89
C PHE A 316 -2.69 28.14 5.89
N LEU A 317 -3.20 27.61 4.76
CA LEU A 317 -3.73 26.25 4.68
C LEU A 317 -4.80 26.03 5.75
N ASP A 318 -5.86 26.83 5.68
CA ASP A 318 -6.97 26.71 6.63
C ASP A 318 -7.64 25.34 6.49
N ARG A 319 -7.90 24.73 7.66
CA ARG A 319 -8.50 23.40 7.74
C ARG A 319 -10.00 23.51 7.57
N ILE A 320 -10.54 22.61 6.76
CA ILE A 320 -11.97 22.46 6.53
C ILE A 320 -12.42 21.22 7.29
N ALA A 321 -13.46 21.38 8.12
CA ALA A 321 -14.08 20.28 8.86
C ALA A 321 -13.08 19.52 9.77
N GLU A 322 -12.48 20.25 10.71
CA GLU A 322 -11.47 19.75 11.66
C GLU A 322 -11.91 18.50 12.43
N ASP A 323 -10.92 17.70 12.86
CA ASP A 323 -11.09 16.49 13.66
C ASP A 323 -11.91 15.38 12.97
N ARG A 324 -11.99 15.41 11.63
CA ARG A 324 -12.67 14.39 10.80
C ARG A 324 -11.71 13.76 9.80
N SER A 325 -11.75 12.43 9.70
CA SER A 325 -10.98 11.68 8.71
C SER A 325 -11.66 11.74 7.35
N ILE A 326 -11.24 12.69 6.51
CA ILE A 326 -11.83 12.99 5.20
C ILE A 326 -10.80 12.83 4.09
N SER A 327 -11.18 12.05 3.08
CA SER A 327 -10.33 11.66 1.96
C SER A 327 -11.05 11.71 0.62
N PHE A 328 -10.25 11.69 -0.46
CA PHE A 328 -10.72 11.69 -1.85
C PHE A 328 -11.80 12.77 -2.12
N PRO A 329 -11.52 14.06 -1.83
CA PRO A 329 -12.41 15.13 -2.21
C PRO A 329 -12.60 15.14 -3.73
N ALA A 330 -13.80 15.49 -4.17
CA ALA A 330 -14.14 15.76 -5.55
C ALA A 330 -15.21 16.86 -5.58
N LEU A 331 -15.04 17.87 -6.43
CA LEU A 331 -15.98 18.98 -6.58
C LEU A 331 -16.90 18.75 -7.79
N SER A 332 -18.12 19.28 -7.73
CA SER A 332 -18.94 19.52 -8.91
C SER A 332 -18.30 20.54 -9.83
N SER A 333 -18.72 20.58 -11.09
CA SER A 333 -18.14 21.45 -12.13
C SER A 333 -18.32 22.95 -11.87
N ASP A 334 -19.21 23.31 -10.96
CA ASP A 334 -19.45 24.68 -10.50
C ASP A 334 -18.69 25.00 -9.20
N GLY A 335 -18.01 24.04 -8.59
CA GLY A 335 -17.30 24.21 -7.31
C GLY A 335 -18.20 24.30 -6.08
N ASP A 336 -19.53 24.33 -6.24
CA ASP A 336 -20.50 24.59 -5.16
C ASP A 336 -20.73 23.39 -4.24
N ARG A 337 -20.51 22.17 -4.76
CA ARG A 337 -20.80 20.93 -4.05
C ARG A 337 -19.54 20.09 -3.95
N LEU A 338 -19.21 19.72 -2.71
CA LEU A 338 -18.13 18.81 -2.40
C LEU A 338 -18.68 17.39 -2.21
N PHE A 339 -17.97 16.42 -2.74
CA PHE A 339 -18.14 15.00 -2.49
C PHE A 339 -16.86 14.47 -1.86
N TYR A 340 -16.98 13.65 -0.84
CA TYR A 340 -15.81 13.14 -0.11
C TYR A 340 -16.12 11.83 0.58
N ILE A 341 -15.06 11.10 0.91
CA ILE A 341 -15.15 9.90 1.73
C ILE A 341 -14.73 10.25 3.15
N GLU A 342 -15.67 10.08 4.08
CA GLU A 342 -15.42 10.20 5.51
C GLU A 342 -15.43 8.81 6.14
N HIS A 343 -14.64 8.61 7.19
CA HIS A 343 -14.80 7.43 8.03
C HIS A 343 -14.69 7.73 9.52
N ASP A 344 -15.36 6.88 10.29
CA ASP A 344 -15.24 6.82 11.74
C ASP A 344 -14.86 5.38 12.16
N ASN A 345 -14.93 5.07 13.46
CA ASN A 345 -14.62 3.74 13.99
C ASN A 345 -15.71 2.68 13.76
N ARG A 346 -16.77 2.99 13.00
CA ARG A 346 -17.93 2.12 12.73
C ARG A 346 -18.17 1.91 11.24
N LYS A 347 -18.08 2.97 10.45
CA LYS A 347 -18.48 3.00 9.04
C LYS A 347 -17.61 3.92 8.21
N ARG A 348 -17.75 3.78 6.90
CA ARG A 348 -17.26 4.71 5.90
C ARG A 348 -18.45 5.25 5.11
N TYR A 349 -18.40 6.52 4.78
CA TYR A 349 -19.49 7.24 4.16
C TYR A 349 -18.97 7.94 2.90
N LEU A 350 -19.66 7.76 1.78
CA LEU A 350 -19.62 8.72 0.71
C LEU A 350 -20.59 9.84 1.08
N ARG A 351 -20.07 11.05 1.26
CA ARG A 351 -20.85 12.23 1.63
C ARG A 351 -20.87 13.27 0.53
N SER A 352 -21.88 14.13 0.60
CA SER A 352 -21.92 15.38 -0.13
C SER A 352 -22.25 16.53 0.80
N ALA A 353 -21.65 17.70 0.55
CA ALA A 353 -21.88 18.93 1.29
C ALA A 353 -21.84 20.13 0.33
N ARG A 354 -22.38 21.26 0.77
CA ARG A 354 -22.20 22.58 0.16
C ARG A 354 -21.31 23.44 1.06
N PHE A 355 -20.80 24.53 0.51
CA PHE A 355 -20.11 25.54 1.30
C PHE A 355 -21.07 26.70 1.62
N ASN A 356 -21.01 27.21 2.85
CA ASN A 356 -21.67 28.46 3.22
C ASN A 356 -20.79 29.68 2.86
N THR A 357 -21.20 30.87 3.27
CA THR A 357 -20.46 32.12 3.01
C THR A 357 -19.16 32.25 3.79
N ASP A 358 -18.97 31.42 4.81
CA ASP A 358 -17.77 31.37 5.66
C ASP A 358 -16.89 30.16 5.29
N ASP A 359 -17.13 29.56 4.11
CA ASP A 359 -16.45 28.36 3.58
C ASP A 359 -16.53 27.10 4.48
N GLU A 360 -17.52 27.05 5.36
CA GLU A 360 -17.83 25.86 6.15
C GLU A 360 -18.75 24.89 5.41
N LEU A 361 -18.61 23.59 5.72
CA LEU A 361 -19.47 22.55 5.16
C LEU A 361 -20.88 22.61 5.77
N VAL A 362 -21.89 22.72 4.92
CA VAL A 362 -23.32 22.73 5.27
C VAL A 362 -24.11 21.76 4.38
N ASP A 363 -25.37 21.50 4.75
CA ASP A 363 -26.29 20.61 4.02
C ASP A 363 -25.69 19.22 3.73
N GLU A 364 -24.99 18.67 4.72
CA GLU A 364 -24.34 17.37 4.59
C GLU A 364 -25.35 16.23 4.43
N ILE A 365 -25.13 15.38 3.43
CA ILE A 365 -25.92 14.16 3.17
C ILE A 365 -24.99 12.95 3.06
N THR A 366 -25.49 11.79 3.52
CA THR A 366 -24.85 10.49 3.26
C THR A 366 -25.45 9.89 2.01
N ILE A 367 -24.62 9.65 1.00
CA ILE A 367 -25.00 9.05 -0.30
C ILE A 367 -24.95 7.53 -0.21
N LEU A 368 -23.88 7.01 0.38
CA LEU A 368 -23.62 5.57 0.52
C LEU A 368 -22.84 5.35 1.81
N GLU A 369 -23.07 4.22 2.47
CA GLU A 369 -22.29 3.81 3.63
C GLU A 369 -21.89 2.33 3.55
N VAL A 370 -20.72 2.00 4.08
CA VAL A 370 -20.25 0.62 4.27
C VAL A 370 -19.73 0.44 5.70
N PRO A 371 -19.69 -0.79 6.23
CA PRO A 371 -19.03 -1.09 7.49
C PRO A 371 -17.57 -0.60 7.50
N PHE A 372 -17.01 -0.38 8.70
CA PHE A 372 -15.61 0.03 8.90
C PHE A 372 -14.59 -0.85 8.14
N THR A 373 -14.86 -2.16 8.07
CA THR A 373 -14.05 -3.17 7.40
C THR A 373 -14.20 -3.14 5.87
N GLY A 374 -15.29 -2.55 5.37
CA GLY A 374 -15.48 -2.21 3.97
C GLY A 374 -14.59 -1.04 3.55
N MET A 375 -14.42 -0.85 2.24
CA MET A 375 -13.50 0.12 1.65
C MET A 375 -14.28 1.08 0.74
N MET A 376 -13.94 2.38 0.78
CA MET A 376 -14.37 3.38 -0.21
C MET A 376 -13.15 4.20 -0.63
N GLN A 377 -12.90 4.36 -1.93
CA GLN A 377 -11.73 5.08 -2.44
C GLN A 377 -11.98 5.76 -3.78
N TYR A 378 -11.15 6.76 -4.09
CA TYR A 378 -11.04 7.38 -5.42
C TYR A 378 -12.34 7.97 -5.96
N THR A 379 -13.02 8.81 -5.16
CA THR A 379 -14.18 9.59 -5.63
C THR A 379 -13.83 10.37 -6.90
N ALA A 380 -14.74 10.32 -7.87
CA ALA A 380 -14.72 11.16 -9.07
C ALA A 380 -16.14 11.57 -9.42
N VAL A 381 -16.30 12.80 -9.87
CA VAL A 381 -17.59 13.41 -10.21
C VAL A 381 -17.65 13.64 -11.71
N ALA A 382 -18.80 13.38 -12.32
CA ALA A 382 -19.02 13.62 -13.73
C ALA A 382 -19.32 15.11 -13.99
N PRO A 383 -19.14 15.59 -15.23
CA PRO A 383 -19.48 16.96 -15.62
C PRO A 383 -20.97 17.35 -15.45
N ASP A 384 -21.85 16.37 -15.24
CA ASP A 384 -23.29 16.58 -14.99
C ASP A 384 -23.63 17.05 -13.57
N ASN A 385 -22.61 17.21 -12.71
CA ASN A 385 -22.70 17.63 -11.30
C ASN A 385 -23.60 16.75 -10.42
N GLY A 386 -23.85 15.49 -10.83
CA GLY A 386 -24.76 14.59 -10.12
C GLY A 386 -24.41 13.11 -10.20
N SER A 387 -23.52 12.71 -11.11
CA SER A 387 -23.02 11.33 -11.20
C SER A 387 -21.65 11.21 -10.53
N ILE A 388 -21.49 10.20 -9.68
CA ILE A 388 -20.28 9.95 -8.89
C ILE A 388 -19.84 8.51 -9.14
N VAL A 389 -18.57 8.31 -9.47
CA VAL A 389 -17.96 6.98 -9.51
C VAL A 389 -16.90 6.87 -8.43
N LEU A 390 -16.88 5.72 -7.75
CA LEU A 390 -15.90 5.42 -6.71
C LEU A 390 -15.67 3.90 -6.63
N LEU A 391 -14.57 3.51 -5.98
CA LEU A 391 -14.31 2.14 -5.63
C LEU A 391 -14.98 1.81 -4.29
N VAL A 392 -15.75 0.72 -4.22
CA VAL A 392 -16.44 0.26 -3.01
C VAL A 392 -16.23 -1.24 -2.78
N ARG A 393 -15.90 -1.63 -1.55
CA ARG A 393 -15.99 -3.01 -1.06
C ARG A 393 -16.85 -3.00 0.20
N GLU A 394 -17.97 -3.71 0.22
CA GLU A 394 -18.86 -3.71 1.39
C GLU A 394 -18.29 -4.55 2.56
N GLY A 395 -17.60 -5.65 2.26
CA GLY A 395 -17.11 -6.61 3.26
C GLY A 395 -15.62 -6.48 3.58
N GLU A 396 -15.16 -7.37 4.47
CA GLU A 396 -13.77 -7.46 4.91
C GLU A 396 -12.85 -8.05 3.83
N LYS A 397 -13.41 -8.91 2.96
CA LYS A 397 -12.67 -9.70 1.97
C LYS A 397 -13.09 -9.42 0.53
N GLY A 398 -12.17 -9.69 -0.38
CA GLY A 398 -12.36 -9.54 -1.83
C GLY A 398 -11.87 -8.19 -2.39
N ASN A 399 -12.11 -8.00 -3.69
CA ASN A 399 -11.73 -6.80 -4.42
C ASN A 399 -12.83 -5.72 -4.34
N GLY A 400 -12.43 -4.45 -4.44
CA GLY A 400 -13.37 -3.36 -4.63
C GLY A 400 -14.04 -3.41 -6.00
N ASN A 401 -15.29 -2.99 -6.07
CA ASN A 401 -16.07 -2.81 -7.29
C ASN A 401 -16.18 -1.32 -7.61
N LEU A 402 -16.29 -0.97 -8.89
CA LEU A 402 -16.65 0.40 -9.25
C LEU A 402 -18.16 0.57 -9.09
N VAL A 403 -18.56 1.51 -8.24
CA VAL A 403 -19.97 1.88 -8.00
C VAL A 403 -20.22 3.24 -8.63
N LEU A 404 -21.36 3.37 -9.30
CA LEU A 404 -21.85 4.61 -9.89
C LEU A 404 -23.12 5.04 -9.16
N CYS A 405 -23.05 6.19 -8.50
CA CYS A 405 -24.17 6.84 -7.83
C CYS A 405 -24.69 7.99 -8.71
N ARG A 406 -25.97 7.96 -9.07
CA ARG A 406 -26.62 9.00 -9.87
C ARG A 406 -27.64 9.75 -9.05
N ARG A 407 -27.51 11.07 -8.99
CA ARG A 407 -28.44 11.96 -8.30
C ARG A 407 -29.86 11.85 -8.88
N GLN A 408 -30.83 11.55 -8.03
CA GLN A 408 -32.26 11.53 -8.36
C GLN A 408 -32.96 12.81 -7.87
N SER A 409 -32.53 13.34 -6.73
CA SER A 409 -32.97 14.62 -6.17
C SER A 409 -31.83 15.27 -5.37
N GLU A 410 -32.06 16.43 -4.76
CA GLU A 410 -31.02 17.16 -4.01
C GLU A 410 -30.38 16.31 -2.88
N THR A 411 -31.13 15.38 -2.31
CA THR A 411 -30.71 14.54 -1.17
C THR A 411 -30.75 13.05 -1.45
N ASP A 412 -31.01 12.62 -2.70
CA ASP A 412 -31.21 11.21 -3.04
C ASP A 412 -30.38 10.78 -4.25
N TYR A 413 -29.75 9.62 -4.14
CA TYR A 413 -28.82 9.06 -5.12
C TYR A 413 -29.10 7.57 -5.29
N ASP A 414 -29.19 7.14 -6.55
CA ASP A 414 -29.29 5.73 -6.92
C ASP A 414 -27.89 5.18 -7.22
N CYS A 415 -27.39 4.30 -6.35
CA CYS A 415 -26.05 3.72 -6.43
C CYS A 415 -26.11 2.27 -6.94
N ASN A 416 -25.44 2.02 -8.07
CA ASN A 416 -25.38 0.70 -8.69
C ASN A 416 -23.94 0.31 -9.00
N THR A 417 -23.64 -0.99 -8.92
CA THR A 417 -22.31 -1.51 -9.32
C THR A 417 -22.15 -1.38 -10.83
N LEU A 418 -21.15 -0.61 -11.26
CA LEU A 418 -20.79 -0.40 -12.67
C LEU A 418 -19.85 -1.48 -13.19
N VAL A 419 -18.81 -1.82 -12.41
CA VAL A 419 -17.82 -2.86 -12.76
C VAL A 419 -17.59 -3.75 -11.55
N HIS A 420 -17.78 -5.05 -11.75
CA HIS A 420 -17.52 -6.09 -10.76
C HIS A 420 -16.43 -7.06 -11.25
N GLY A 421 -15.98 -7.97 -10.38
CA GLY A 421 -15.13 -9.09 -10.75
C GLY A 421 -13.73 -9.04 -10.14
N PRO A 422 -12.87 -10.02 -10.50
CA PRO A 422 -11.51 -10.12 -9.95
C PRO A 422 -10.64 -8.92 -10.36
N GLY A 423 -9.51 -8.79 -9.67
CA GLY A 423 -8.54 -7.71 -9.88
C GLY A 423 -8.84 -6.44 -9.09
N THR A 424 -7.78 -5.78 -8.69
CA THR A 424 -7.70 -4.40 -8.21
C THR A 424 -8.24 -3.47 -9.29
N LYS A 425 -9.04 -2.47 -8.90
CA LYS A 425 -9.43 -1.36 -9.78
C LYS A 425 -9.03 -0.06 -9.10
N VAL A 426 -8.36 0.83 -9.80
CA VAL A 426 -7.81 2.05 -9.21
C VAL A 426 -8.12 3.29 -10.02
N GLN A 427 -8.27 4.40 -9.30
CA GLN A 427 -8.36 5.76 -9.84
C GLN A 427 -9.38 5.92 -10.98
N PRO A 428 -10.66 5.54 -10.78
CA PRO A 428 -11.68 5.85 -11.76
C PRO A 428 -11.80 7.36 -11.99
N ARG A 429 -12.01 7.75 -13.25
CA ARG A 429 -12.22 9.12 -13.70
C ARG A 429 -13.25 9.16 -14.81
N PHE A 430 -14.11 10.17 -14.82
CA PHE A 430 -14.98 10.41 -15.96
C PHE A 430 -14.20 11.01 -17.13
N ALA A 431 -14.60 10.64 -18.35
CA ALA A 431 -14.22 11.39 -19.53
C ALA A 431 -14.82 12.80 -19.48
N PRO A 432 -14.24 13.79 -20.19
CA PRO A 432 -14.80 15.14 -20.26
C PRO A 432 -16.24 15.22 -20.79
N ASP A 433 -16.68 14.22 -21.56
CA ASP A 433 -18.06 14.10 -22.06
C ASP A 433 -19.04 13.47 -21.04
N GLY A 434 -18.55 12.99 -19.89
CA GLY A 434 -19.33 12.31 -18.86
C GLY A 434 -19.84 10.91 -19.23
N ASN A 435 -19.65 10.46 -20.48
CA ASN A 435 -20.25 9.24 -21.00
C ASN A 435 -19.38 7.99 -20.83
N ARG A 436 -18.13 8.16 -20.39
CA ARG A 436 -17.17 7.07 -20.18
C ARG A 436 -16.47 7.22 -18.83
N VAL A 437 -16.08 6.08 -18.26
CA VAL A 437 -15.22 6.01 -17.07
C VAL A 437 -13.93 5.29 -17.46
N TYR A 438 -12.80 5.93 -17.20
CA TYR A 438 -11.47 5.35 -17.31
C TYR A 438 -11.00 4.90 -15.93
N PHE A 439 -10.35 3.74 -15.85
CA PHE A 439 -9.73 3.21 -14.64
C PHE A 439 -8.62 2.23 -15.03
N SER A 440 -7.70 1.94 -14.11
CA SER A 440 -6.71 0.88 -14.29
C SER A 440 -7.10 -0.37 -13.51
N SER A 441 -6.79 -1.55 -14.05
CA SER A 441 -7.06 -2.82 -13.38
C SER A 441 -6.06 -3.90 -13.78
N ASP A 442 -5.75 -4.77 -12.84
CA ASP A 442 -4.83 -5.93 -12.97
C ASP A 442 -5.61 -7.25 -13.18
N VAL A 443 -6.81 -7.18 -13.79
CA VAL A 443 -7.73 -8.32 -13.92
C VAL A 443 -7.14 -9.51 -14.69
N ASP A 444 -6.17 -9.26 -15.57
CA ASP A 444 -5.41 -10.24 -16.32
C ASP A 444 -4.09 -10.65 -15.63
N GLY A 445 -3.84 -10.12 -14.43
CA GLY A 445 -2.68 -10.41 -13.59
C GLY A 445 -1.46 -9.53 -13.87
N ILE A 446 -1.60 -8.41 -14.60
CA ILE A 446 -0.50 -7.53 -15.02
C ILE A 446 -0.75 -6.06 -14.73
#